data_AF-A0A085NNS6-F1
#
_entry.id   AF-A0A085NNS6-F1
#
_cell.length_a   1.000
_cell.length_b   1.000
_cell.length_c   1.000
_cell.angle_alpha   90.00
_cell.angle_beta   90.00
_cell.angle_gamma   90.00
#
_symmetry.space_group_name_H-M   'P 1'
#
loop_
_entity.id
_entity.type
_entity.pdbx_description
1 polymer ?
#
loop_
_entity_poly.entity_id
_entity_poly.type
_entity_poly.pdbx_seq_one_letter_code
_entity_poly.pdbx_strand_id
1 'polypeptide(L)'
;MNEQRINMEGAKFVAFAKEMTVHWTLMVIRFVLIAIICLMEQLKRWKRKCKFAFRHPNSPPVILPTHVAFALRYETDMERLGSLVTTCYLMGIRRISVYRFESWNSDLSSRLAIHCTSWLPEMEKEFTLTYLSRDDGICFLVNTVKQLMLQLPSNSRVNDLSQFNKCCCVDEVDLLVVFGNHGTIVGYPPFCLSWAEIHVLPPLSKVTKTDMLQALYEFSNKERRFGK
;
A
#
# COMPACT_ATOMS: atom_id res chain seq x y z
N MET A 1 53.56 0.47 55.71
CA MET A 1 52.39 -0.29 55.19
C MET A 1 51.38 0.54 54.39
N ASN A 2 51.42 1.89 54.39
CA ASN A 2 50.43 2.70 53.66
C ASN A 2 50.74 2.94 52.17
N GLU A 3 51.99 2.93 51.73
CA GLU A 3 52.34 3.20 50.31
C GLU A 3 51.92 2.07 49.35
N GLN A 4 51.94 0.81 49.80
CA GLN A 4 51.50 -0.32 48.96
C GLN A 4 49.99 -0.34 48.71
N ARG A 5 49.17 0.21 49.61
CA ARG A 5 47.70 0.31 49.41
C ARG A 5 47.33 1.34 48.35
N ILE A 6 47.99 2.50 48.36
CA ILE A 6 47.74 3.59 47.39
C ILE A 6 48.09 3.13 45.97
N ASN A 7 49.17 2.35 45.81
CA ASN A 7 49.58 1.82 44.51
C ASN A 7 48.60 0.75 43.97
N MET A 8 47.99 -0.04 44.85
CA MET A 8 46.97 -1.05 44.48
C MET A 8 45.63 -0.41 44.06
N GLU A 9 45.24 0.71 44.68
CA GLU A 9 44.03 1.44 44.30
C GLU A 9 44.20 2.21 42.98
N GLY A 10 45.37 2.79 42.73
CA GLY A 10 45.71 3.41 41.45
C GLY A 10 45.70 2.43 40.27
N ALA A 11 46.23 1.22 40.47
CA ALA A 11 46.20 0.16 39.45
C ALA A 11 44.77 -0.30 39.08
N LYS A 12 43.87 -0.37 40.07
CA LYS A 12 42.44 -0.68 39.85
C LYS A 12 41.72 0.42 39.10
N PHE A 13 42.04 1.69 39.39
CA PHE A 13 41.44 2.83 38.70
C PHE A 13 41.86 2.89 37.22
N VAL A 14 43.12 2.57 36.91
CA VAL A 14 43.62 2.51 35.53
C VAL A 14 43.00 1.34 34.75
N ALA A 15 42.82 0.18 35.40
CA ALA A 15 42.11 -0.96 34.80
C ALA A 15 40.64 -0.63 34.48
N PHE A 16 39.94 0.02 35.41
CA PHE A 16 38.55 0.46 35.22
C PHE A 16 38.41 1.51 34.12
N ALA A 17 39.33 2.48 34.07
CA ALA A 17 39.35 3.48 32.99
C ALA A 17 39.54 2.84 31.61
N LYS A 18 40.40 1.82 31.50
CA LYS A 18 40.61 1.06 30.26
C LYS A 18 39.33 0.31 29.84
N GLU A 19 38.67 -0.40 30.75
CA GLU A 19 37.41 -1.08 30.45
C GLU A 19 36.32 -0.10 30.00
N MET A 20 36.20 1.06 30.66
CA MET A 20 35.26 2.11 30.26
C MET A 20 35.55 2.62 28.85
N THR A 21 36.81 2.92 28.51
CA THR A 21 37.17 3.36 27.16
C THR A 21 36.88 2.32 26.09
N VAL A 22 37.09 1.03 26.37
CA VAL A 22 36.74 -0.06 25.46
C VAL A 22 35.22 -0.12 25.27
N HIS A 23 34.44 0.06 26.33
CA HIS A 23 32.99 0.05 26.23
C HIS A 23 32.42 1.24 25.41
N TRP A 24 32.98 2.43 25.61
CA TRP A 24 32.62 3.64 24.87
C TRP A 24 32.99 3.53 23.39
N THR A 25 34.19 3.05 23.09
CA THR A 25 34.62 2.83 21.70
C THR A 25 33.74 1.81 20.98
N LEU A 26 33.36 0.71 21.63
CA LEU A 26 32.41 -0.27 21.09
C LEU A 26 31.02 0.34 20.81
N MET A 27 30.52 1.21 21.69
CA MET A 27 29.26 1.93 21.47
C MET A 27 29.33 2.89 20.29
N VAL A 28 30.41 3.64 20.15
CA VAL A 28 30.62 4.55 19.01
C VAL A 28 30.69 3.75 17.70
N ILE A 29 31.42 2.64 17.67
CA ILE A 29 31.50 1.76 16.49
C ILE A 29 30.12 1.23 16.11
N ARG A 30 29.32 0.78 17.08
CA ARG A 30 27.95 0.32 16.83
C ARG A 30 27.06 1.43 16.26
N PHE A 31 27.15 2.64 16.80
CA PHE A 31 26.37 3.77 16.31
C PHE A 31 26.74 4.13 14.87
N VAL A 32 28.04 4.15 14.55
CA VAL A 32 28.54 4.39 13.19
C VAL A 32 28.08 3.30 12.22
N LEU A 33 28.13 2.03 12.61
CA LEU A 33 27.63 0.93 11.78
C LEU A 33 26.13 1.05 11.49
N ILE A 34 25.31 1.38 12.49
CA ILE A 34 23.87 1.59 12.31
C ILE A 34 23.63 2.77 11.36
N ALA A 35 24.34 3.88 11.55
CA ALA A 35 24.23 5.05 10.69
C ALA A 35 24.59 4.71 9.22
N ILE A 36 25.65 3.93 9.00
CA ILE A 36 26.05 3.47 7.65
C ILE A 36 24.98 2.57 7.04
N ILE A 37 24.40 1.63 7.80
CA ILE A 37 23.32 0.76 7.31
C ILE A 37 22.10 1.58 6.92
N CYS A 38 21.67 2.53 7.76
CA CYS A 38 20.57 3.44 7.45
C CYS A 38 20.87 4.27 6.19
N LEU A 39 22.09 4.80 6.05
CA LEU A 39 22.50 5.57 4.88
C LEU A 39 22.47 4.72 3.61
N MET A 40 22.95 3.47 3.69
CA MET A 40 22.92 2.52 2.58
C MET A 40 21.49 2.16 2.15
N GLU A 41 20.56 2.02 3.09
CA GLU A 41 19.14 1.82 2.77
C GLU A 41 18.52 3.04 2.08
N GLN A 42 18.81 4.25 2.57
CA GLN A 42 18.35 5.49 1.95
C GLN A 42 18.91 5.64 0.52
N LEU A 43 20.19 5.33 0.31
CA LEU A 43 20.82 5.29 -1.01
C LEU A 43 20.18 4.25 -1.93
N LYS A 44 19.85 3.05 -1.43
CA LYS A 44 19.10 2.05 -2.21
C LYS A 44 17.69 2.53 -2.57
N ARG A 45 17.01 3.26 -1.68
CA ARG A 45 15.70 3.89 -1.96
C ARG A 45 15.84 4.96 -3.04
N TRP A 46 16.84 5.83 -2.91
CA TRP A 46 17.09 6.91 -3.86
C TRP A 46 17.46 6.35 -5.23
N LYS A 47 18.33 5.34 -5.30
CA LYS A 47 18.67 4.64 -6.54
C LYS A 47 17.46 3.97 -7.19
N ARG A 48 16.53 3.40 -6.41
CA ARG A 48 15.27 2.82 -6.92
C ARG A 48 14.35 3.92 -7.47
N LYS A 49 14.15 5.01 -6.73
CA LYS A 49 13.36 6.18 -7.18
C LYS A 49 13.96 6.83 -8.42
N CYS A 50 15.27 7.07 -8.45
CA CYS A 50 15.96 7.62 -9.62
C CYS A 50 15.90 6.69 -10.81
N LYS A 51 16.16 5.38 -10.66
CA LYS A 51 16.05 4.41 -11.77
C LYS A 51 14.63 4.35 -12.34
N PHE A 52 13.63 4.66 -11.53
CA PHE A 52 12.23 4.75 -11.96
C PHE A 52 11.93 6.07 -12.68
N ALA A 53 12.38 7.21 -12.13
CA ALA A 53 12.25 8.53 -12.73
C ALA A 53 13.01 8.67 -14.06
N PHE A 54 14.17 8.03 -14.20
CA PHE A 54 15.00 8.08 -15.41
C PHE A 54 14.54 7.13 -16.54
N ARG A 55 13.52 6.29 -16.32
CA ARG A 55 13.01 5.36 -17.35
C ARG A 55 11.81 5.89 -18.14
N HIS A 56 11.20 6.99 -17.71
CA HIS A 56 10.12 7.65 -18.44
C HIS A 56 10.53 9.10 -18.73
N PRO A 57 10.80 9.46 -20.01
CA PRO A 57 11.19 10.82 -20.39
C PRO A 57 10.05 11.83 -20.29
N ASN A 58 8.83 11.38 -19.99
CA ASN A 58 7.68 12.24 -19.78
C ASN A 58 7.70 12.73 -18.33
N SER A 59 7.44 14.03 -18.16
CA SER A 59 7.33 14.71 -16.87
C SER A 59 6.58 13.86 -15.83
N PRO A 60 6.99 13.87 -14.55
CA PRO A 60 6.30 13.10 -13.52
C PRO A 60 4.80 13.46 -13.49
N PRO A 61 3.90 12.48 -13.26
CA PRO A 61 2.47 12.74 -13.20
C PRO A 61 2.18 13.80 -12.13
N VAL A 62 1.51 14.88 -12.53
CA VAL A 62 1.27 16.06 -11.67
C VAL A 62 0.22 15.74 -10.60
N ILE A 63 -0.74 14.87 -10.93
CA ILE A 63 -1.83 14.43 -10.05
C ILE A 63 -1.88 12.90 -10.08
N LEU A 64 -1.87 12.28 -8.90
CA LEU A 64 -1.97 10.83 -8.75
C LEU A 64 -3.31 10.42 -8.13
N PRO A 65 -3.83 9.23 -8.45
CA PRO A 65 -5.00 8.70 -7.77
C PRO A 65 -4.67 8.43 -6.30
N THR A 66 -5.55 8.81 -5.39
CA THR A 66 -5.38 8.52 -3.96
C THR A 66 -5.70 7.07 -3.65
N HIS A 67 -6.66 6.49 -4.38
CA HIS A 67 -7.09 5.10 -4.28
C HIS A 67 -7.17 4.45 -5.67
N VAL A 68 -6.41 3.36 -5.87
CA VAL A 68 -6.46 2.53 -7.07
C VAL A 68 -7.13 1.20 -6.77
N ALA A 69 -8.07 0.79 -7.61
CA ALA A 69 -8.73 -0.51 -7.53
C ALA A 69 -8.32 -1.41 -8.70
N PHE A 70 -8.11 -2.69 -8.44
CA PHE A 70 -7.89 -3.71 -9.46
C PHE A 70 -9.08 -4.67 -9.48
N ALA A 71 -9.75 -4.81 -10.62
CA ALA A 71 -10.84 -5.77 -10.79
C ALA A 71 -10.37 -7.02 -11.55
N LEU A 72 -10.44 -8.16 -10.87
CA LEU A 72 -10.07 -9.48 -11.38
C LEU A 72 -11.33 -10.32 -11.62
N ARG A 73 -11.44 -10.89 -12.82
CA ARG A 73 -12.52 -11.79 -13.22
C ARG A 73 -12.13 -13.26 -13.05
N TYR A 74 -11.03 -13.65 -13.69
CA TYR A 74 -10.52 -15.03 -13.73
C TYR A 74 -9.01 -15.10 -13.49
N GLU A 75 -8.39 -13.96 -13.22
CA GLU A 75 -6.96 -13.81 -13.10
C GLU A 75 -6.42 -14.45 -11.82
N THR A 76 -5.33 -15.23 -11.97
CA THR A 76 -4.68 -15.95 -10.86
C THR A 76 -3.20 -15.61 -10.68
N ASP A 77 -2.63 -14.77 -11.55
CA ASP A 77 -1.22 -14.36 -11.53
C ASP A 77 -0.98 -13.28 -10.45
N MET A 78 -0.95 -13.71 -9.18
CA MET A 78 -0.76 -12.82 -8.02
C MET A 78 0.63 -12.18 -7.98
N GLU A 79 1.63 -12.78 -8.64
CA GLU A 79 2.98 -12.21 -8.70
C GLU A 79 2.99 -10.98 -9.60
N ARG A 80 2.39 -11.08 -10.78
CA ARG A 80 2.29 -9.94 -11.67
C ARG A 80 1.39 -8.85 -11.11
N LEU A 81 0.27 -9.22 -10.48
CA LEU A 81 -0.56 -8.26 -9.74
C LEU A 81 0.24 -7.58 -8.63
N GLY A 82 0.96 -8.35 -7.81
CA GLY A 82 1.83 -7.82 -6.76
C GLY A 82 2.85 -6.83 -7.31
N SER A 83 3.45 -7.13 -8.46
CA SER A 83 4.34 -6.21 -9.18
C SER A 83 3.66 -4.90 -9.61
N LEU A 84 2.39 -4.92 -10.04
CA LEU A 84 1.62 -3.71 -10.35
C LEU A 84 1.28 -2.91 -9.09
N VAL A 85 0.88 -3.58 -8.02
CA VAL A 85 0.63 -3.00 -6.69
C VAL A 85 1.89 -2.29 -6.17
N THR A 86 3.05 -2.96 -6.25
CA THR A 86 4.35 -2.34 -5.93
C THR A 86 4.64 -1.12 -6.80
N THR A 87 4.30 -1.17 -8.08
CA THR A 87 4.49 -0.04 -9.01
C THR A 87 3.67 1.16 -8.56
N CYS A 88 2.40 0.96 -8.19
CA CYS A 88 1.53 2.01 -7.66
C CYS A 88 2.08 2.59 -6.35
N TYR A 89 2.50 1.72 -5.42
CA TYR A 89 3.09 2.14 -4.16
C TYR A 89 4.37 2.97 -4.36
N LEU A 90 5.25 2.57 -5.28
CA LEU A 90 6.48 3.31 -5.59
C LEU A 90 6.20 4.69 -6.18
N MET A 91 5.03 4.89 -6.79
CA MET A 91 4.51 6.19 -7.24
C MET A 91 3.91 7.03 -6.12
N GLY A 92 3.78 6.48 -4.91
CA GLY A 92 3.22 7.19 -3.75
C GLY A 92 1.74 6.92 -3.50
N ILE A 93 1.13 5.99 -4.25
CA ILE A 93 -0.25 5.57 -4.05
C ILE A 93 -0.30 4.65 -2.82
N ARG A 94 -1.04 5.04 -1.79
CA ARG A 94 -1.05 4.34 -0.50
C ARG A 94 -2.27 3.45 -0.27
N ARG A 95 -3.39 3.74 -0.94
CA ARG A 95 -4.63 2.96 -0.84
C ARG A 95 -4.83 2.16 -2.12
N ILE A 96 -4.91 0.85 -1.96
CA ILE A 96 -5.12 -0.09 -3.06
C ILE A 96 -6.20 -1.09 -2.67
N SER A 97 -7.19 -1.28 -3.54
CA SER A 97 -8.17 -2.36 -3.41
C SER A 97 -8.02 -3.37 -4.52
N VAL A 98 -8.22 -4.64 -4.19
CA VAL A 98 -8.21 -5.73 -5.15
C VAL A 98 -9.52 -6.47 -5.03
N TYR A 99 -10.33 -6.35 -6.07
CA TYR A 99 -11.59 -7.06 -6.21
C TYR A 99 -11.40 -8.32 -7.02
N ARG A 100 -12.04 -9.38 -6.55
CA ARG A 100 -12.19 -10.61 -7.30
C ARG A 100 -13.66 -11.00 -7.36
N PHE A 101 -14.14 -11.37 -8.55
CA PHE A 101 -15.52 -11.83 -8.69
C PHE A 101 -15.77 -13.16 -7.96
N GLU A 102 -14.79 -14.07 -8.02
CA GLU A 102 -14.77 -15.27 -7.18
C GLU A 102 -14.34 -14.92 -5.75
N SER A 103 -14.68 -15.80 -4.80
CA SER A 103 -14.25 -15.64 -3.41
C SER A 103 -12.73 -15.75 -3.28
N TRP A 104 -12.19 -14.97 -2.34
CA TRP A 104 -10.81 -15.12 -1.92
C TRP A 104 -10.63 -16.45 -1.21
N ASN A 105 -9.65 -17.25 -1.64
CA ASN A 105 -9.16 -18.38 -0.85
C ASN A 105 -7.96 -17.94 0.00
N SER A 106 -7.68 -18.66 1.09
CA SER A 106 -6.59 -18.33 2.01
C SER A 106 -5.22 -18.30 1.31
N ASP A 107 -5.01 -19.20 0.34
CA ASP A 107 -3.77 -19.28 -0.44
C ASP A 107 -3.50 -18.01 -1.24
N LEU A 108 -4.44 -17.54 -2.07
CA LEU A 108 -4.20 -16.41 -2.98
C LEU A 108 -4.11 -15.09 -2.23
N SER A 109 -4.90 -14.90 -1.18
CA SER A 109 -4.74 -13.75 -0.28
C SER A 109 -3.37 -13.75 0.38
N SER A 110 -2.89 -14.92 0.84
CA SER A 110 -1.56 -15.03 1.46
C SER A 110 -0.44 -14.76 0.45
N ARG A 111 -0.54 -15.26 -0.78
CA ARG A 111 0.45 -15.04 -1.85
C ARG A 111 0.55 -13.58 -2.22
N LEU A 112 -0.58 -12.89 -2.40
CA LEU A 112 -0.59 -11.46 -2.68
C LEU A 112 -0.06 -10.66 -1.49
N ALA A 113 -0.49 -11.00 -0.27
CA ALA A 113 -0.01 -10.35 0.95
C ALA A 113 1.51 -10.48 1.09
N ILE A 114 2.07 -11.69 0.97
CA ILE A 114 3.52 -11.94 1.03
C ILE A 114 4.24 -11.13 -0.05
N HIS A 115 3.73 -11.13 -1.28
CA HIS A 115 4.37 -10.39 -2.36
C HIS A 115 4.34 -8.88 -2.10
N CYS A 116 3.28 -8.35 -1.49
CA CYS A 116 3.14 -6.94 -1.14
C CYS A 116 3.95 -6.56 0.12
N THR A 117 4.01 -7.41 1.14
CA THR A 117 4.68 -7.09 2.41
C THR A 117 6.19 -7.33 2.36
N SER A 118 6.68 -8.23 1.50
CA SER A 118 8.11 -8.56 1.38
C SER A 118 9.03 -7.36 1.08
N TRP A 119 8.49 -6.29 0.50
CA TRP A 119 9.23 -5.06 0.20
C TRP A 119 8.82 -3.86 1.04
N LEU A 120 7.79 -3.98 1.90
CA LEU A 120 7.36 -2.92 2.81
C LEU A 120 8.24 -2.92 4.07
N PRO A 121 8.88 -1.80 4.42
CA PRO A 121 9.53 -1.66 5.73
C PRO A 121 8.47 -1.67 6.84
N GLU A 122 8.74 -2.32 7.98
CA GLU A 122 7.82 -2.39 9.15
C GLU A 122 7.36 -1.02 9.69
N MET A 123 8.07 0.06 9.33
CA MET A 123 7.78 1.43 9.79
C MET A 123 6.76 2.19 8.93
N GLU A 124 6.35 1.68 7.77
CA GLU A 124 5.37 2.38 6.92
C GLU A 124 3.94 1.88 7.14
N LYS A 125 3.31 2.38 8.22
CA LYS A 125 1.94 2.05 8.64
C LYS A 125 0.80 2.60 7.74
N GLU A 126 1.12 3.31 6.66
CA GLU A 126 0.10 4.01 5.86
C GLU A 126 -0.33 3.28 4.56
N PHE A 127 0.25 2.12 4.25
CA PHE A 127 -0.21 1.34 3.11
C PHE A 127 -1.46 0.52 3.47
N THR A 128 -2.55 0.73 2.75
CA THR A 128 -3.80 -0.02 2.92
C THR A 128 -4.06 -0.86 1.68
N LEU A 129 -4.11 -2.19 1.88
CA LEU A 129 -4.48 -3.16 0.85
C LEU A 129 -5.80 -3.82 1.25
N THR A 130 -6.87 -3.50 0.53
CA THR A 130 -8.23 -4.01 0.80
C THR A 130 -8.58 -5.10 -0.18
N TYR A 131 -9.05 -6.24 0.32
CA TYR A 131 -9.50 -7.37 -0.48
C TYR A 131 -11.02 -7.32 -0.58
N LEU A 132 -11.55 -7.28 -1.80
CA LEU A 132 -12.98 -7.23 -2.08
C LEU A 132 -13.40 -8.44 -2.90
N SER A 133 -14.63 -8.86 -2.69
CA SER A 133 -15.26 -10.00 -3.33
C SER A 133 -16.64 -9.60 -3.87
N ARG A 134 -17.31 -10.54 -4.56
CA ARG A 134 -18.70 -10.37 -4.97
C ARG A 134 -19.63 -9.99 -3.82
N ASP A 135 -19.37 -10.48 -2.61
CA ASP A 135 -20.23 -10.24 -1.47
C ASP A 135 -20.19 -8.78 -1.00
N ASP A 136 -19.09 -8.07 -1.29
CA ASP A 136 -18.87 -6.65 -0.97
C ASP A 136 -19.54 -5.68 -1.96
N GLY A 137 -20.18 -6.22 -3.00
CA GLY A 137 -20.88 -5.46 -4.04
C GLY A 137 -22.36 -5.23 -3.74
N ILE A 138 -23.22 -5.56 -4.70
CA ILE A 138 -24.67 -5.38 -4.56
C ILE A 138 -25.24 -6.23 -3.42
N CYS A 139 -24.67 -7.42 -3.18
CA CYS A 139 -25.08 -8.31 -2.09
C CYS A 139 -24.96 -7.61 -0.73
N PHE A 140 -23.83 -6.93 -0.49
CA PHE A 140 -23.62 -6.10 0.69
C PHE A 140 -24.73 -5.04 0.81
N LEU A 141 -24.94 -4.25 -0.24
CA LEU A 141 -25.94 -3.17 -0.24
C LEU A 141 -27.34 -3.69 0.09
N VAL A 142 -27.77 -4.78 -0.54
CA VAL A 142 -29.08 -5.39 -0.27
C VAL A 142 -29.18 -5.87 1.17
N ASN A 143 -28.10 -6.46 1.72
CA ASN A 143 -28.08 -6.91 3.11
C ASN A 143 -28.11 -5.73 4.10
N THR A 144 -27.39 -4.65 3.82
CA THR A 144 -27.43 -3.41 4.62
C THR A 144 -28.81 -2.79 4.60
N VAL A 145 -29.45 -2.69 3.43
CA VAL A 145 -30.85 -2.21 3.32
C VAL A 145 -31.77 -3.08 4.17
N LYS A 146 -31.66 -4.41 4.07
CA LYS A 146 -32.49 -5.33 4.87
C LYS A 146 -32.30 -5.10 6.36
N GLN A 147 -31.06 -4.98 6.83
CA GLN A 147 -30.77 -4.73 8.25
C GLN A 147 -31.34 -3.39 8.71
N LEU A 148 -31.18 -2.34 7.93
CA LEU A 148 -31.77 -1.03 8.23
C LEU A 148 -33.29 -1.12 8.29
N MET A 149 -33.93 -1.79 7.33
CA MET A 149 -35.39 -1.98 7.32
C MET A 149 -35.90 -2.78 8.53
N LEU A 150 -35.11 -3.70 9.09
CA LEU A 150 -35.44 -4.41 10.33
C LEU A 150 -35.29 -3.53 11.59
N GLN A 151 -34.46 -2.49 11.52
CA GLN A 151 -34.18 -1.58 12.63
C GLN A 151 -35.05 -0.31 12.62
N LEU A 152 -35.61 0.07 11.47
CA LEU A 152 -36.43 1.27 11.34
C LEU A 152 -37.89 1.02 11.79
N PRO A 153 -38.47 1.86 12.67
CA PRO A 153 -39.91 1.85 12.92
C PRO A 153 -40.66 2.31 11.66
N SER A 154 -41.87 1.78 11.46
CA SER A 154 -42.68 1.77 10.22
C SER A 154 -42.93 3.11 9.51
N ASN A 155 -42.54 4.25 10.10
CA ASN A 155 -42.84 5.61 9.63
C ASN A 155 -41.60 6.50 9.42
N SER A 156 -40.38 5.96 9.45
CA SER A 156 -39.16 6.76 9.22
C SER A 156 -38.77 6.77 7.73
N ARG A 157 -38.64 7.97 7.14
CA ARG A 157 -38.18 8.14 5.75
C ARG A 157 -36.71 7.76 5.64
N VAL A 158 -36.35 7.01 4.60
CA VAL A 158 -34.98 6.65 4.23
C VAL A 158 -34.25 7.89 3.67
N ASN A 159 -33.99 8.89 4.50
CA ASN A 159 -33.21 10.06 4.10
C ASN A 159 -31.74 9.96 4.54
N ASP A 160 -31.37 9.00 5.39
CA ASP A 160 -30.00 8.82 5.87
C ASP A 160 -29.23 7.77 5.05
N LEU A 161 -28.99 8.08 3.77
CA LEU A 161 -27.93 7.42 2.98
C LEU A 161 -26.53 7.61 3.62
N SER A 162 -26.38 8.56 4.53
CA SER A 162 -25.19 8.77 5.35
C SER A 162 -24.88 7.58 6.27
N GLN A 163 -25.90 6.86 6.75
CA GLN A 163 -25.74 5.64 7.56
C GLN A 163 -25.27 4.45 6.71
N PHE A 164 -25.66 4.40 5.42
CA PHE A 164 -25.14 3.42 4.46
C PHE A 164 -23.63 3.55 4.27
N ASN A 165 -23.12 4.78 4.11
CA ASN A 165 -21.69 5.02 3.94
C ASN A 165 -20.85 4.62 5.16
N LYS A 166 -21.42 4.62 6.38
CA LYS A 166 -20.73 4.13 7.58
C LYS A 166 -20.65 2.61 7.65
N CYS A 167 -21.55 1.88 7.00
CA CYS A 167 -21.51 0.42 6.94
C CYS A 167 -20.60 -0.09 5.81
N CYS A 168 -20.49 0.63 4.69
CA CYS A 168 -19.64 0.24 3.56
C CYS A 168 -18.15 0.35 3.94
N CYS A 169 -17.45 -0.79 4.06
CA CYS A 169 -16.00 -0.84 4.26
C CYS A 169 -15.18 -0.47 3.00
N VAL A 170 -15.81 0.14 1.99
CA VAL A 170 -15.21 0.35 0.67
C VAL A 170 -15.12 1.84 0.39
N ASP A 171 -13.89 2.35 0.37
CA ASP A 171 -13.58 3.75 0.04
C ASP A 171 -13.90 4.07 -1.43
N GLU A 172 -14.19 5.35 -1.71
CA GLU A 172 -14.28 5.85 -3.09
C GLU A 172 -13.00 5.55 -3.88
N VAL A 173 -13.18 5.11 -5.12
CA VAL A 173 -12.08 4.77 -6.02
C VAL A 173 -11.83 5.94 -6.96
N ASP A 174 -10.56 6.33 -7.13
CA ASP A 174 -10.19 7.33 -8.13
C ASP A 174 -9.91 6.68 -9.49
N LEU A 175 -9.23 5.53 -9.49
CA LEU A 175 -8.86 4.79 -10.70
C LEU A 175 -9.18 3.31 -10.54
N LEU A 176 -10.08 2.78 -11.37
CA LEU A 176 -10.37 1.36 -11.50
C LEU A 176 -9.62 0.78 -12.71
N VAL A 177 -8.77 -0.20 -12.47
CA VAL A 177 -8.06 -0.96 -13.49
C VAL A 177 -8.76 -2.30 -13.70
N VAL A 178 -9.19 -2.54 -14.94
CA VAL A 178 -9.77 -3.81 -15.40
C VAL A 178 -8.79 -4.47 -16.35
N PHE A 179 -8.57 -5.78 -16.18
CA PHE A 179 -7.70 -6.54 -17.07
C PHE A 179 -8.50 -7.22 -18.17
N GLY A 180 -8.06 -7.04 -19.41
CA GLY A 180 -8.74 -7.63 -20.57
C GLY A 180 -9.99 -6.87 -21.00
N ASN A 181 -10.34 -7.00 -22.28
CA ASN A 181 -11.53 -6.34 -22.82
C ASN A 181 -12.77 -7.19 -22.56
N HIS A 182 -13.39 -6.96 -21.40
CA HIS A 182 -14.62 -7.64 -20.99
C HIS A 182 -15.87 -6.77 -21.12
N GLY A 183 -15.74 -5.50 -21.55
CA GLY A 183 -16.84 -4.54 -21.67
C GLY A 183 -17.61 -4.28 -20.36
N THR A 184 -17.07 -4.68 -19.20
CA THR A 184 -17.75 -4.65 -17.92
C THR A 184 -16.76 -4.38 -16.78
N ILE A 185 -17.25 -3.85 -15.66
CA ILE A 185 -16.47 -3.63 -14.42
C ILE A 185 -16.38 -4.89 -13.54
N VAL A 186 -16.69 -6.07 -14.10
CA VAL A 186 -16.54 -7.37 -13.41
C VAL A 186 -17.40 -7.52 -12.14
N GLY A 187 -18.38 -6.64 -11.92
CA GLY A 187 -19.21 -6.64 -10.71
C GLY A 187 -18.56 -5.94 -9.51
N TYR A 188 -17.50 -5.15 -9.74
CA TYR A 188 -16.93 -4.27 -8.72
C TYR A 188 -18.02 -3.40 -8.08
N PRO A 189 -17.98 -3.14 -6.76
CA PRO A 189 -18.99 -2.37 -6.06
C PRO A 189 -19.31 -1.02 -6.75
N PRO A 190 -20.52 -0.84 -7.34
CA PRO A 190 -20.80 0.29 -8.21
C PRO A 190 -20.85 1.63 -7.46
N PHE A 191 -21.22 1.61 -6.17
CA PHE A 191 -21.32 2.79 -5.32
C PHE A 191 -19.97 3.46 -5.03
N CYS A 192 -18.85 2.74 -5.21
CA CYS A 192 -17.50 3.27 -5.03
C CYS A 192 -16.94 3.91 -6.32
N LEU A 193 -17.65 3.77 -7.44
CA LEU A 193 -17.18 4.13 -8.77
C LEU A 193 -17.78 5.43 -9.32
N SER A 194 -18.57 6.14 -8.51
CA SER A 194 -19.32 7.34 -8.92
C SER A 194 -18.48 8.37 -9.67
N TRP A 195 -17.19 8.49 -9.33
CA TRP A 195 -16.24 9.40 -9.95
C TRP A 195 -14.95 8.70 -10.38
N ALA A 196 -14.95 7.36 -10.41
CA ALA A 196 -13.76 6.59 -10.74
C ALA A 196 -13.47 6.68 -12.24
N GLU A 197 -12.22 6.93 -12.57
CA GLU A 197 -11.74 6.73 -13.93
C GLU A 197 -11.53 5.24 -14.17
N ILE A 198 -12.00 4.71 -15.30
CA ILE A 198 -11.90 3.28 -15.61
C ILE A 198 -10.90 3.09 -16.73
N HIS A 199 -9.86 2.31 -16.46
CA HIS A 199 -8.82 1.94 -17.41
C HIS A 199 -8.86 0.46 -17.68
N VAL A 200 -8.80 0.11 -18.96
CA VAL A 200 -8.72 -1.29 -19.39
C VAL A 200 -7.28 -1.57 -19.83
N LEU A 201 -6.58 -2.37 -19.04
CA LEU A 201 -5.23 -2.83 -19.37
C LEU A 201 -5.30 -4.17 -20.12
N PRO A 202 -4.20 -4.59 -20.78
CA PRO A 202 -4.07 -5.94 -21.30
C PRO A 202 -4.39 -7.00 -20.22
N PRO A 203 -4.73 -8.25 -20.62
CA PRO A 203 -4.94 -9.33 -19.67
C PRO A 203 -3.78 -9.42 -18.67
N LEU A 204 -4.07 -9.76 -17.41
CA LEU A 204 -3.05 -9.77 -16.35
C LEU A 204 -1.85 -10.65 -16.71
N SER A 205 -2.00 -11.71 -17.50
CA SER A 205 -0.88 -12.55 -17.95
C SER A 205 0.11 -11.85 -18.90
N LYS A 206 -0.28 -10.71 -19.49
CA LYS A 206 0.51 -9.95 -20.48
C LYS A 206 0.86 -8.53 -20.02
N VAL A 207 0.13 -8.01 -19.03
CA VAL A 207 0.32 -6.63 -18.57
C VAL A 207 1.73 -6.43 -17.98
N THR A 208 2.26 -5.25 -18.24
CA THR A 208 3.60 -4.84 -17.84
C THR A 208 3.54 -3.63 -16.91
N LYS A 209 4.66 -3.35 -16.24
CA LYS A 209 4.80 -2.13 -15.40
C LYS A 209 4.63 -0.85 -16.22
N THR A 210 5.06 -0.88 -17.49
CA THR A 210 4.92 0.26 -18.40
C THR A 210 3.46 0.54 -18.73
N ASP A 211 2.62 -0.49 -18.86
CA ASP A 211 1.18 -0.30 -19.09
C ASP A 211 0.51 0.38 -17.88
N MET A 212 0.88 -0.02 -16.66
CA MET A 212 0.38 0.62 -15.45
C MET A 212 0.84 2.07 -15.33
N LEU A 213 2.09 2.37 -15.71
CA LEU A 213 2.59 3.74 -15.68
C LEU A 213 1.95 4.62 -16.72
N GLN A 214 1.68 4.06 -17.90
CA GLN A 214 0.91 4.73 -18.93
C GLN A 214 -0.51 5.06 -18.43
N ALA A 215 -1.18 4.13 -17.75
CA ALA A 215 -2.48 4.38 -17.14
C ALA A 215 -2.44 5.50 -16.07
N LEU A 216 -1.44 5.50 -15.19
CA LEU A 216 -1.27 6.57 -14.20
C LEU A 216 -0.98 7.92 -14.86
N TYR A 217 -0.21 7.93 -15.94
CA TYR A 217 0.09 9.14 -16.70
C TYR A 217 -1.17 9.68 -17.39
N GLU A 218 -1.94 8.81 -18.05
CA GLU A 218 -3.23 9.16 -18.66
C GLU A 218 -4.20 9.72 -17.63
N PHE A 219 -4.33 9.08 -16.46
CA PHE A 219 -5.11 9.59 -15.34
C PHE A 219 -4.66 11.01 -14.93
N SER A 220 -3.34 11.23 -14.81
CA SER A 220 -2.80 12.53 -14.39
C SER A 220 -3.07 13.67 -15.36
N ASN A 221 -3.26 13.35 -16.65
CA ASN A 221 -3.47 14.33 -17.72
C ASN A 221 -4.94 14.58 -18.03
N LYS A 222 -5.87 13.79 -17.47
CA LYS A 222 -7.29 14.04 -17.68
C LYS A 222 -7.77 15.23 -16.87
N GLU A 223 -8.45 16.12 -17.57
CA GLU A 223 -9.14 17.24 -16.95
C GLU A 223 -10.30 16.71 -16.11
N ARG A 224 -10.26 16.97 -14.81
CA ARG A 224 -11.38 16.69 -13.92
C ARG A 224 -12.41 17.80 -14.09
N ARG A 225 -13.65 17.41 -14.39
CA ARG A 225 -14.79 18.32 -14.52
C ARG A 225 -15.84 17.94 -13.50
N PHE A 226 -16.69 18.90 -13.14
CA PHE A 226 -17.77 18.77 -12.14
C PHE A 226 -17.28 18.67 -10.68
N GLY A 227 -16.59 19.72 -10.20
CA GLY A 227 -16.34 19.94 -8.77
C GLY A 227 -15.13 19.20 -8.19
N LYS A 228 -14.21 18.72 -9.04
CA LYS A 228 -12.90 18.18 -8.67
C LYS A 228 -11.80 18.91 -9.42
#